data_AF-A0A7X4A2X8-F1
#
_entry.id   AF-A0A7X4A2X8-F1
#
_cell.length_a   1.000
_cell.length_b   1.000
_cell.length_c   1.000
_cell.angle_alpha   90.00
_cell.angle_beta   90.00
_cell.angle_gamma   90.00
#
_symmetry.space_group_name_H-M   'P 1'
#
loop_
_entity.id
_entity.type
_entity.pdbx_description
1 polymer ?
#
loop_
_entity_poly.entity_id
_entity_poly.type
_entity_poly.pdbx_seq_one_letter_code
_entity_poly.pdbx_strand_id
1 'polypeptide(L)'
;MTEAIAFDTHRFVKRLTESGFTERQAETLAEEHVALLNANLATKADAAALKTDIAQVEATLKADIAQVEAALKADIAQVEAALKTEIAQVEAALKTDIAQVGARIEAVKADLLKW
;
A
#
# COMPACT_ATOMS: atom_id res chain seq x y z
N MET A 1 23.53 20.90 12.98
CA MET A 1 23.21 21.56 14.27
C MET A 1 21.70 21.61 14.40
N THR A 2 21.14 20.80 15.30
CA THR A 2 19.73 20.87 15.68
C THR A 2 19.53 22.20 16.37
N GLU A 3 18.67 23.05 15.84
CA GLU A 3 18.28 24.29 16.49
C GLU A 3 17.36 23.87 17.64
N ALA A 4 17.95 23.63 18.81
CA ALA A 4 17.22 23.41 20.04
C ALA A 4 16.39 24.68 20.30
N ILE A 5 15.18 24.54 20.85
CA ILE A 5 14.46 25.69 21.40
C ILE A 5 15.45 26.40 22.32
N ALA A 6 15.82 27.63 21.97
CA ALA A 6 16.87 28.36 22.67
C ALA A 6 16.35 28.74 24.07
N PHE A 7 16.47 27.82 25.02
CA PHE A 7 16.21 28.09 26.43
C PHE A 7 17.43 28.81 27.00
N ASP A 8 17.32 30.14 27.06
CA ASP A 8 18.35 31.00 27.65
C ASP A 8 18.38 30.79 29.17
N THR A 9 19.20 29.82 29.58
CA THR A 9 19.37 29.40 30.98
C THR A 9 19.91 30.56 31.81
N HIS A 10 20.81 31.37 31.26
CA HIS A 10 21.39 32.51 31.95
C HIS A 10 20.35 33.60 32.26
N ARG A 11 19.52 33.97 31.27
CA ARG A 11 18.43 34.93 31.48
C ARG A 11 17.33 34.37 32.40
N PHE A 12 17.10 33.06 32.39
CA PHE A 12 16.16 32.40 33.29
C PHE A 12 16.64 32.46 34.74
N VAL A 13 17.88 32.04 35.01
CA VAL A 13 18.50 32.11 36.34
C VAL A 13 18.50 33.55 36.88
N LYS A 14 18.95 34.52 36.06
CA LYS A 14 18.98 35.93 36.44
C LYS A 14 17.62 36.46 36.92
N ARG A 15 16.54 36.14 36.20
CA ARG A 15 15.18 36.56 36.58
C ARG A 15 14.70 35.94 37.89
N LEU A 16 15.04 34.67 38.13
CA LEU A 16 14.69 34.00 39.38
C LEU A 16 15.44 34.62 40.56
N THR A 17 16.73 34.91 40.39
CA THR A 17 17.53 35.59 41.42
C THR A 17 17.02 37.00 41.71
N GLU A 18 16.67 37.77 40.68
CA GLU A 18 16.01 39.09 40.81
C GLU A 18 14.66 39.00 41.54
N SER A 19 14.01 37.84 41.50
CA SER A 19 12.73 37.58 42.19
C SER A 19 12.90 37.03 43.62
N GLY A 20 14.13 36.98 44.14
CA GLY A 20 14.43 36.60 45.52
C GLY A 20 14.82 35.12 45.72
N PHE A 21 14.98 34.33 44.65
CA PHE A 21 15.59 33.02 44.76
C PHE A 21 17.10 33.14 44.97
N THR A 22 17.69 32.20 45.71
CA THR A 22 19.15 32.08 45.73
C THR A 22 19.67 31.62 44.37
N GLU A 23 20.92 31.96 44.05
CA GLU A 23 21.59 31.52 42.82
C GLU A 23 21.52 30.00 42.64
N ARG A 24 21.86 29.25 43.70
CA ARG A 24 21.78 27.78 43.70
C ARG A 24 20.38 27.23 43.41
N GLN A 25 19.33 27.84 43.97
CA GLN A 25 17.94 27.41 43.69
C GLN A 25 17.56 27.70 42.24
N ALA A 26 17.96 28.86 41.72
CA ALA A 26 17.67 29.26 40.35
C ALA A 26 18.39 28.35 39.33
N GLU A 27 19.64 27.99 39.59
CA GLU A 27 20.43 27.05 38.78
C GLU A 27 19.78 25.67 38.74
N THR A 28 19.46 25.08 39.90
CA THR A 28 18.78 23.77 39.96
C THR A 28 17.46 23.78 39.20
N LEU A 29 16.64 24.83 39.34
CA LEU A 29 15.36 24.91 38.61
C LEU A 29 15.57 25.00 37.09
N ALA A 30 16.62 25.69 36.66
CA ALA A 30 16.97 25.83 35.24
C ALA A 30 17.46 24.51 34.65
N GLU A 31 18.31 23.77 35.37
CA GLU A 31 18.79 22.45 34.99
C GLU A 31 17.64 21.45 34.83
N GLU A 32 16.73 21.38 35.80
CA GLU A 32 15.57 20.51 35.75
C GLU A 32 14.63 20.86 34.59
N HIS A 33 14.43 22.17 34.29
CA HIS A 33 13.65 22.58 33.13
C HIS A 33 14.29 22.19 31.81
N VAL A 34 15.61 22.33 31.69
CA VAL A 34 16.34 21.88 30.49
C VAL A 34 16.24 20.37 30.33
N ALA A 35 16.38 19.60 31.42
CA ALA A 35 16.21 18.16 31.40
C ALA A 35 14.81 17.75 30.92
N LEU A 36 13.76 18.38 31.46
CA LEU A 36 12.37 18.12 31.05
C LEU A 36 12.09 18.50 29.59
N LEU A 37 12.64 19.62 29.11
CA LEU A 37 12.50 20.03 27.71
C LEU A 37 13.16 19.02 26.77
N ASN A 38 14.38 18.59 27.09
CA ASN A 38 15.12 17.63 26.28
C ASN A 38 14.47 16.24 26.27
N ALA A 39 13.80 15.85 27.36
CA ALA A 39 13.14 14.54 27.47
C ALA A 39 11.79 14.47 26.74
N ASN A 40 11.06 15.58 26.63
CA ASN A 40 9.67 15.57 26.17
C ASN A 40 9.45 16.17 24.77
N LEU A 41 10.46 16.86 24.21
CA LEU A 41 10.33 17.48 22.90
C LEU A 41 10.81 16.55 21.79
N ALA A 42 9.95 16.35 20.79
CA ALA A 42 10.36 15.76 19.54
C ALA A 42 11.41 16.65 18.85
N THR A 43 12.46 16.01 18.34
CA THR A 43 13.62 16.64 17.74
C THR A 43 13.56 16.58 16.21
N LYS A 44 14.47 17.30 15.54
CA LYS A 44 14.65 17.16 14.08
C LYS A 44 15.07 15.74 13.70
N ALA A 45 15.70 14.97 14.61
CA ALA A 45 16.06 13.58 14.37
C ALA A 45 14.81 12.70 14.33
N ASP A 46 13.86 12.91 15.24
CA ASP A 46 12.57 12.18 15.23
C ASP A 46 11.79 12.48 13.95
N ALA A 47 11.77 13.74 13.51
CA ALA A 47 11.15 14.11 12.23
C ALA A 47 11.85 13.46 11.02
N ALA A 48 13.18 13.33 11.05
CA ALA A 48 13.94 12.65 10.00
C ALA A 48 13.71 11.14 9.98
N ALA A 49 13.58 10.51 11.16
CA ALA A 49 13.21 9.11 11.30
C ALA A 49 11.81 8.86 10.71
N LEU A 50 10.81 9.67 11.11
CA LEU A 50 9.46 9.59 10.54
C LEU A 50 9.44 9.79 9.03
N LYS A 51 10.23 10.72 8.49
CA LYS A 51 10.34 10.91 7.03
C LYS A 51 10.92 9.68 6.33
N THR A 52 11.86 9.00 6.96
CA THR A 52 12.45 7.75 6.45
C THR A 52 11.42 6.63 6.48
N ASP A 53 10.69 6.49 7.59
CA ASP A 53 9.62 5.49 7.73
C ASP A 53 8.51 5.71 6.69
N ILE A 54 8.09 6.97 6.49
CA ILE A 54 7.11 7.32 5.46
C ILE A 54 7.62 6.93 4.06
N ALA A 55 8.87 7.27 3.72
CA ALA A 55 9.44 6.92 2.43
C ALA A 55 9.53 5.39 2.22
N GLN A 56 9.83 4.64 3.28
CA GLN A 56 9.85 3.18 3.25
C GLN A 56 8.44 2.61 3.03
N VAL A 57 7.44 3.12 3.74
CA VAL A 57 6.03 2.71 3.57
C VAL A 57 5.55 3.04 2.14
N GLU A 58 5.86 4.21 1.62
CA GLU A 58 5.53 4.59 0.23
C GLU A 58 6.17 3.64 -0.79
N ALA A 59 7.43 3.25 -0.57
CA ALA A 59 8.13 2.32 -1.44
C ALA A 59 7.49 0.91 -1.40
N THR A 60 7.18 0.41 -0.20
CA THR A 60 6.49 -0.88 -0.02
C THR A 60 5.13 -0.87 -0.70
N LEU A 61 4.31 0.16 -0.47
CA LEU A 61 2.98 0.27 -1.08
C LEU A 61 3.04 0.33 -2.61
N LYS A 62 4.04 1.02 -3.19
CA LYS A 62 4.23 1.02 -4.65
C LYS A 62 4.58 -0.37 -5.19
N ALA A 63 5.42 -1.12 -4.47
CA ALA A 63 5.76 -2.49 -4.84
C ALA A 63 4.55 -3.42 -4.78
N ASP A 64 3.75 -3.33 -3.70
CA ASP A 64 2.54 -4.12 -3.51
C ASP A 64 1.51 -3.83 -4.62
N ILE A 65 1.30 -2.55 -4.95
CA ILE A 65 0.40 -2.15 -6.05
C ILE A 65 0.88 -2.76 -7.38
N ALA A 66 2.18 -2.65 -7.70
CA ALA A 66 2.72 -3.21 -8.94
C ALA A 66 2.57 -4.73 -9.00
N GLN A 67 2.74 -5.42 -7.87
CA GLN A 67 2.55 -6.87 -7.79
C GLN A 67 1.08 -7.25 -8.02
N VAL A 68 0.14 -6.54 -7.41
CA VAL A 68 -1.30 -6.77 -7.60
C VAL A 68 -1.72 -6.50 -9.04
N GLU A 69 -1.23 -5.42 -9.65
CA GLU A 69 -1.50 -5.13 -11.07
C GLU A 69 -0.98 -6.22 -12.00
N ALA A 70 0.22 -6.76 -11.72
CA ALA A 70 0.80 -7.85 -12.50
C ALA A 70 0.00 -9.15 -12.35
N ALA A 71 -0.42 -9.48 -11.12
CA ALA A 71 -1.26 -10.64 -10.85
C ALA A 71 -2.61 -10.54 -11.56
N LEU A 72 -3.30 -9.40 -11.45
CA LEU A 72 -4.58 -9.18 -12.12
C LEU A 72 -4.48 -9.26 -13.65
N LYS A 73 -3.40 -8.74 -14.25
CA LYS A 73 -3.16 -8.90 -15.69
C LYS A 73 -2.97 -10.36 -16.10
N ALA A 74 -2.27 -11.15 -15.28
CA ALA A 74 -2.08 -12.57 -15.53
C ALA A 74 -3.41 -13.34 -15.42
N ASP A 75 -4.21 -13.05 -14.39
CA ASP A 75 -5.53 -13.66 -14.19
C ASP A 75 -6.47 -13.34 -15.35
N ILE A 76 -6.51 -12.08 -15.81
CA ILE A 76 -7.31 -11.67 -16.96
C ILE A 76 -6.87 -12.45 -18.21
N ALA A 77 -5.56 -12.52 -18.50
CA ALA A 77 -5.05 -13.25 -19.66
C ALA A 77 -5.38 -14.75 -19.60
N GLN A 78 -5.34 -15.35 -18.40
CA GLN A 78 -5.73 -16.74 -18.20
C GLN A 78 -7.22 -16.96 -18.46
N VAL A 79 -8.08 -16.08 -17.95
CA VAL A 79 -9.53 -16.15 -18.19
C VAL A 79 -9.85 -15.97 -19.67
N GLU A 80 -9.22 -15.01 -20.35
CA GLU A 80 -9.40 -14.81 -21.79
C GLU A 80 -9.01 -16.05 -22.61
N ALA A 81 -7.87 -16.69 -22.26
CA ALA A 81 -7.42 -17.91 -22.92
C ALA A 81 -8.36 -19.10 -22.67
N ALA A 82 -8.86 -19.24 -21.43
CA ALA A 82 -9.83 -20.26 -21.08
C ALA A 82 -11.14 -20.07 -21.86
N LEU A 83 -11.70 -18.87 -21.87
CA LEU A 83 -12.93 -18.55 -22.61
C LEU A 83 -12.77 -18.79 -24.12
N LYS A 84 -11.63 -18.41 -24.71
CA LYS A 84 -11.36 -18.68 -26.13
C LYS A 84 -11.35 -20.17 -26.43
N THR A 85 -10.79 -20.97 -25.52
CA THR A 85 -10.77 -22.44 -25.65
C THR A 85 -12.17 -23.03 -25.54
N GLU A 86 -12.95 -22.59 -24.56
CA GLU A 86 -14.34 -23.04 -24.37
C GLU A 86 -15.22 -22.68 -25.56
N ILE A 87 -15.10 -21.46 -26.11
CA ILE A 87 -15.82 -21.04 -27.32
C ILE A 87 -15.48 -21.96 -28.49
N ALA A 88 -14.19 -22.23 -28.74
CA ALA A 88 -13.76 -23.11 -29.82
C ALA A 88 -14.30 -24.56 -29.66
N GLN A 89 -14.36 -25.06 -28.42
CA GLN A 89 -14.94 -26.37 -28.13
C GLN A 89 -16.45 -26.40 -28.39
N VAL A 90 -17.18 -25.36 -27.98
CA VAL A 90 -18.62 -25.23 -28.25
C VAL A 90 -18.89 -25.12 -29.75
N GLU A 91 -18.11 -24.34 -30.49
CA GLU A 91 -18.23 -24.24 -31.96
C GLU A 91 -18.00 -25.59 -32.65
N ALA A 92 -17.00 -26.35 -32.21
CA ALA A 92 -16.70 -27.67 -32.75
C ALA A 92 -17.81 -28.70 -32.42
N ALA A 93 -18.35 -28.65 -31.20
CA ALA A 93 -19.48 -29.49 -30.80
C ALA A 93 -20.72 -29.18 -31.65
N LEU A 94 -21.08 -27.90 -31.79
CA LEU A 94 -22.22 -27.46 -32.62
C LEU A 94 -22.05 -27.88 -34.09
N LYS A 95 -20.85 -27.76 -34.65
CA LYS A 95 -20.57 -28.21 -36.02
C LYS A 95 -20.79 -29.72 -36.18
N THR A 96 -20.40 -30.49 -35.16
CA THR A 96 -20.62 -31.95 -35.14
C THR A 96 -22.10 -32.27 -35.06
N ASP A 97 -22.84 -31.63 -34.16
CA ASP A 97 -24.29 -31.83 -34.00
C ASP A 97 -25.05 -31.49 -35.28
N ILE A 98 -24.70 -30.37 -35.94
CA ILE A 98 -25.29 -29.99 -37.23
C ILE A 98 -25.03 -31.06 -38.30
N ALA A 99 -23.80 -31.58 -38.38
CA ALA A 99 -23.47 -32.64 -39.34
C ALA A 99 -24.26 -33.93 -39.08
N GLN A 100 -24.40 -34.31 -37.80
CA GLN A 100 -25.19 -35.47 -37.40
C GLN A 100 -26.68 -35.30 -37.73
N VAL A 101 -27.26 -34.13 -37.47
CA VAL A 101 -28.64 -33.81 -37.84
C VAL A 101 -28.81 -33.87 -39.36
N GLY A 102 -27.87 -33.32 -40.13
CA GLY A 102 -27.86 -33.41 -41.59
C GLY A 102 -27.86 -34.85 -42.08
N ALA A 103 -27.01 -35.71 -41.53
CA ALA A 103 -26.95 -37.13 -41.87
C ALA A 103 -28.27 -37.87 -41.54
N ARG A 104 -28.89 -37.56 -40.39
CA ARG A 104 -30.19 -38.13 -40.01
C ARG A 104 -31.31 -37.72 -40.97
N ILE A 105 -31.30 -36.46 -41.42
CA ILE A 105 -32.27 -35.97 -42.42
C ILE A 105 -32.13 -36.76 -43.73
N GLU A 106 -30.90 -36.94 -44.22
CA GLU A 106 -30.67 -37.71 -45.45
C GLU A 106 -31.07 -39.18 -45.32
N ALA A 107 -30.80 -39.80 -44.17
CA ALA A 107 -31.25 -41.17 -43.89
C ALA A 107 -32.79 -41.28 -43.93
N VAL A 108 -33.51 -40.37 -43.27
CA VAL A 108 -34.99 -40.34 -43.28
C VAL A 108 -35.53 -40.12 -44.69
N LYS A 109 -34.93 -39.21 -45.48
CA LYS A 109 -35.32 -39.02 -46.89
C LYS A 109 -35.16 -40.29 -47.71
N ALA A 110 -34.03 -40.99 -47.56
CA ALA A 110 -33.77 -42.23 -48.28
C ALA A 110 -34.77 -43.34 -47.92
N ASP A 111 -35.19 -43.41 -46.66
CA ASP A 111 -36.21 -44.38 -46.22
C ASP A 111 -37.60 -44.06 -46.77
N LEU A 112 -37.97 -42.78 -46.87
CA LEU A 112 -39.25 -42.36 -47.46
C LEU A 112 -39.36 -42.68 -48.96
N LEU A 113 -38.24 -42.71 -49.69
CA LEU A 113 -38.22 -43.05 -51.13
C LEU A 113 -38.39 -44.55 -51.41
N LYS A 114 -38.31 -45.42 -50.38
CA LYS A 114 -38.47 -46.87 -50.52
C LYS A 114 -39.94 -47.32 -50.47
N TRP A 115 -40.85 -46.42 -50.13
CA TRP A 115 -42.30 -46.63 -50.11
C TRP A 115 -42.96 -46.03 -51.34
#